data_AF-A0A932B5S1-F1
#
_entry.id   AF-A0A932B5S1-F1
#
_cell.length_a   1.000
_cell.length_b   1.000
_cell.length_c   1.000
_cell.angle_alpha   90.00
_cell.angle_beta   90.00
_cell.angle_gamma   90.00
#
_symmetry.space_group_name_H-M   'P 1'
#
loop_
_entity.id
_entity.type
_entity.pdbx_description
1 polymer ?
#
loop_
_entity_poly.entity_id
_entity_poly.type
_entity_poly.pdbx_seq_one_letter_code
_entity_poly.pdbx_strand_id
1 'polypeptide(L)'
;MQARPSHLQPHRNGPHDVRQSAPRLILCIWIAGLASAAHVQAQKPTKQPAQQPERWHAHSSPVTQSTSTAASTPDDVTLEDYLALLAQISPAARDGAQAYLRAFAQRCGRPLTALELRKAIAQGSGDPVLMGMVSASHPSQLAQRDALLNQLSQRIRCEGQGQP
;
A
#
# COMPACT_ATOMS: atom_id res chain seq x y z
N MET A 1 64.58 23.55 -11.11
CA MET A 1 64.04 24.77 -11.77
C MET A 1 62.69 24.36 -12.34
N GLN A 2 61.62 24.34 -11.53
CA GLN A 2 60.64 25.43 -11.42
C GLN A 2 60.09 25.89 -12.78
N ALA A 3 58.84 25.51 -13.10
CA ALA A 3 57.73 26.44 -13.39
C ALA A 3 56.56 25.72 -14.11
N ARG A 4 55.43 25.52 -13.40
CA ARG A 4 54.09 25.78 -13.96
C ARG A 4 53.95 27.33 -14.07
N PRO A 5 53.04 27.94 -14.85
CA PRO A 5 51.73 27.46 -15.29
C PRO A 5 51.40 27.83 -16.76
N SER A 6 50.28 27.37 -17.34
CA SER A 6 49.18 28.29 -17.65
C SER A 6 47.90 27.50 -17.91
N HIS A 7 47.06 27.52 -16.88
CA HIS A 7 45.66 27.16 -16.89
C HIS A 7 44.90 28.32 -17.55
N LEU A 8 44.37 28.13 -18.76
CA LEU A 8 43.32 28.98 -19.31
C LEU A 8 42.40 28.12 -20.19
N GLN A 9 41.37 27.56 -19.56
CA GLN A 9 40.17 27.15 -20.28
C GLN A 9 38.95 27.79 -19.61
N PRO A 10 38.54 28.99 -20.04
CA PRO A 10 37.24 29.51 -19.74
C PRO A 10 36.37 29.34 -21.00
N HIS A 11 35.46 28.37 -21.02
CA HIS A 11 34.31 28.53 -21.88
C HIS A 11 33.06 27.83 -21.33
N ARG A 12 32.22 28.70 -20.74
CA ARG A 12 30.76 28.65 -20.66
C ARG A 12 30.11 27.46 -19.96
N ASN A 13 29.96 27.64 -18.65
CA ASN A 13 28.75 27.27 -17.92
C ASN A 13 27.52 27.74 -18.71
N GLY A 14 26.70 26.79 -19.17
CA GLY A 14 25.35 27.09 -19.63
C GLY A 14 24.50 27.53 -18.43
N PRO A 15 23.75 28.64 -18.51
CA PRO A 15 22.68 28.88 -17.57
C PRO A 15 21.64 27.77 -17.74
N HIS A 16 21.38 27.07 -16.64
CA HIS A 16 20.16 26.29 -16.47
C HIS A 16 18.99 27.25 -16.66
N ASP A 17 18.34 27.18 -17.83
CA ASP A 17 17.05 27.81 -18.04
C ASP A 17 16.05 27.11 -17.12
N VAL A 18 15.86 27.70 -15.94
CA VAL A 18 14.72 27.48 -15.06
C VAL A 18 13.49 27.96 -15.83
N ARG A 19 13.03 27.15 -16.78
CA ARG A 19 11.80 27.40 -17.49
C ARG A 19 10.64 26.85 -16.67
N GLN A 20 10.17 27.75 -15.81
CA GLN A 20 8.75 28.04 -15.65
C GLN A 20 7.84 26.81 -15.50
N SER A 21 7.64 26.48 -14.23
CA SER A 21 6.32 26.19 -13.68
C SER A 21 5.23 26.92 -14.46
N ALA A 22 4.46 26.18 -15.23
CA ALA A 22 3.26 26.64 -15.93
C ALA A 22 2.15 25.61 -15.71
N PRO A 23 0.90 26.08 -15.58
CA PRO A 23 -0.03 25.60 -14.59
C PRO A 23 -0.97 24.53 -15.17
N ARG A 24 -1.60 23.83 -14.24
CA ARG A 24 -2.72 22.89 -14.42
C ARG A 24 -3.91 23.53 -15.16
N LEU A 25 -3.85 23.63 -16.48
CA LEU A 25 -4.92 24.22 -17.31
C LEU A 25 -5.13 23.46 -18.64
N ILE A 26 -5.22 22.12 -18.62
CA ILE A 26 -6.00 21.35 -19.61
C ILE A 26 -6.68 20.19 -18.86
N LEU A 27 -7.68 20.50 -18.03
CA LEU A 27 -8.68 19.54 -17.53
C LEU A 27 -9.99 20.30 -17.18
N CYS A 28 -10.59 20.97 -18.18
CA CYS A 28 -11.85 21.70 -17.99
C CYS A 28 -12.83 21.61 -19.18
N ILE A 29 -12.78 20.59 -20.02
CA ILE A 29 -13.78 20.43 -21.10
C ILE A 29 -14.01 18.92 -21.27
N TRP A 30 -15.12 18.29 -20.90
CA TRP A 30 -16.53 18.67 -20.94
C TRP A 30 -17.35 17.87 -19.91
N ILE A 31 -17.99 18.52 -18.94
CA ILE A 31 -19.30 18.06 -18.44
C ILE A 31 -20.18 19.30 -18.30
N ALA A 32 -20.69 19.74 -19.46
CA ALA A 32 -21.82 20.64 -19.52
C ALA A 32 -23.05 19.89 -19.00
N GLY A 33 -23.27 19.94 -17.69
CA GLY A 33 -24.48 19.49 -16.99
C GLY A 33 -25.13 20.67 -16.29
N LEU A 34 -25.44 21.73 -17.05
CA LEU A 34 -26.18 22.89 -16.58
C LEU A 34 -27.68 22.63 -16.69
N ALA A 35 -28.29 22.22 -15.59
CA ALA A 35 -29.69 22.53 -15.29
C ALA A 35 -29.74 23.05 -13.85
N SER A 36 -29.63 24.37 -13.73
CA SER A 36 -29.86 25.11 -12.51
C SER A 36 -31.35 25.07 -12.15
N ALA A 37 -31.67 24.50 -10.99
CA ALA A 37 -32.88 24.86 -10.26
C ALA A 37 -32.44 25.34 -8.87
N ALA A 38 -32.85 26.55 -8.55
CA ALA A 38 -32.53 27.29 -7.34
C ALA A 38 -32.75 26.45 -6.07
N HIS A 39 -31.76 26.43 -5.17
CA HIS A 39 -32.08 26.26 -3.76
C HIS A 39 -31.47 27.40 -2.96
N VAL A 40 -32.39 28.28 -2.55
CA VAL A 40 -32.23 29.38 -1.63
C VAL A 40 -31.53 28.91 -0.34
N GLN A 41 -30.49 29.64 0.07
CA GLN A 41 -29.87 29.46 1.38
C GLN A 41 -30.74 30.17 2.43
N ALA A 42 -31.37 29.39 3.30
CA ALA A 42 -31.89 29.88 4.58
C ALA A 42 -31.06 29.25 5.69
N GLN A 43 -29.97 29.92 6.07
CA GLN A 43 -29.19 29.57 7.26
C GLN A 43 -29.99 30.02 8.49
N LYS A 44 -30.67 29.08 9.15
CA LYS A 44 -31.34 29.32 10.43
C LYS A 44 -30.39 28.84 11.54
N PRO A 45 -29.89 29.75 12.39
CA PRO A 45 -29.08 29.37 13.53
C PRO A 45 -30.03 28.91 14.62
N THR A 46 -30.05 27.62 14.95
CA THR A 46 -30.67 27.20 16.21
C THR A 46 -30.19 25.82 16.63
N LYS A 47 -29.47 25.84 17.75
CA LYS A 47 -29.78 25.00 18.92
C LYS A 47 -29.40 23.53 18.80
N GLN A 48 -28.20 23.24 19.31
CA GLN A 48 -27.81 21.97 19.88
C GLN A 48 -28.75 21.57 21.05
N PRO A 49 -29.26 20.33 21.06
CA PRO A 49 -29.43 19.56 22.28
C PRO A 49 -28.59 18.27 22.12
N ALA A 50 -27.53 18.07 22.88
CA ALA A 50 -27.56 17.33 24.13
C ALA A 50 -28.67 16.24 24.19
N GLN A 51 -28.21 15.00 24.36
CA GLN A 51 -28.95 13.77 24.71
C GLN A 51 -29.44 12.91 23.53
N GLN A 52 -28.74 11.82 23.24
CA GLN A 52 -29.16 10.51 23.75
C GLN A 52 -28.04 9.46 23.60
N PRO A 53 -27.47 8.95 24.71
CA PRO A 53 -26.91 7.60 24.74
C PRO A 53 -28.09 6.61 24.76
N GLU A 54 -27.81 5.32 24.60
CA GLU A 54 -28.76 4.19 24.51
C GLU A 54 -29.02 3.77 23.05
N ARG A 55 -28.34 2.72 22.59
CA ARG A 55 -28.78 1.37 22.94
C ARG A 55 -28.04 0.35 22.08
N TRP A 56 -27.20 -0.44 22.74
CA TRP A 56 -26.76 -1.72 22.20
C TRP A 56 -27.98 -2.62 22.08
N HIS A 57 -28.55 -2.68 20.89
CA HIS A 57 -29.59 -3.64 20.57
C HIS A 57 -28.97 -5.03 20.50
N ALA A 58 -29.06 -5.75 21.62
CA ALA A 58 -28.99 -7.20 21.65
C ALA A 58 -30.11 -7.76 20.76
N HIS A 59 -29.75 -8.20 19.56
CA HIS A 59 -30.53 -9.17 18.80
C HIS A 59 -29.92 -10.54 19.09
N SER A 60 -30.51 -11.25 20.06
CA SER A 60 -30.28 -12.67 20.29
C SER A 60 -31.45 -13.46 19.72
N SER A 61 -31.15 -14.37 18.78
CA SER A 61 -31.79 -15.68 18.49
C SER A 61 -31.97 -15.94 16.98
N PRO A 62 -31.98 -17.19 16.51
CA PRO A 62 -31.33 -18.41 17.00
C PRO A 62 -30.31 -18.97 15.97
N VAL A 63 -29.61 -20.00 16.41
CA VAL A 63 -28.56 -20.75 15.70
C VAL A 63 -28.92 -21.02 14.22
N THR A 64 -28.18 -20.41 13.30
CA THR A 64 -27.76 -21.16 12.11
C THR A 64 -26.37 -21.63 12.45
N GLN A 65 -26.19 -22.94 12.43
CA GLN A 65 -24.95 -23.63 12.70
C GLN A 65 -23.87 -23.04 11.77
N SER A 66 -23.16 -22.01 12.23
CA SER A 66 -21.78 -21.83 11.84
C SER A 66 -21.16 -23.12 12.32
N THR A 67 -20.98 -24.06 11.39
CA THR A 67 -19.86 -24.97 11.44
C THR A 67 -18.70 -24.09 11.86
N SER A 68 -18.39 -24.14 13.15
CA SER A 68 -17.12 -23.68 13.65
C SER A 68 -16.19 -24.55 12.82
N THR A 69 -15.62 -23.95 11.77
CA THR A 69 -14.48 -24.48 11.05
C THR A 69 -13.59 -24.95 12.17
N ALA A 70 -13.56 -26.28 12.35
CA ALA A 70 -12.81 -26.92 13.42
C ALA A 70 -11.48 -26.22 13.40
N ALA A 71 -11.13 -25.54 14.50
CA ALA A 71 -10.04 -24.58 14.53
C ALA A 71 -8.82 -25.25 13.92
N SER A 72 -8.60 -25.00 12.62
CA SER A 72 -7.48 -25.56 11.92
C SER A 72 -6.33 -24.96 12.68
N THR A 73 -5.52 -25.81 13.28
CA THR A 73 -4.22 -25.40 13.80
C THR A 73 -3.63 -24.52 12.71
N PRO A 74 -3.22 -23.27 13.01
CA PRO A 74 -2.83 -22.34 11.97
C PRO A 74 -1.72 -22.91 11.07
N ASP A 75 -0.99 -23.91 11.53
CA ASP A 75 -0.02 -24.69 10.76
C ASP A 75 -0.60 -25.44 9.54
N ASP A 76 -1.87 -25.85 9.57
CA ASP A 76 -2.55 -26.62 8.49
C ASP A 76 -3.12 -25.77 7.35
N VAL A 77 -3.04 -24.44 7.44
CA VAL A 77 -3.58 -23.56 6.39
C VAL A 77 -2.61 -23.54 5.21
N THR A 78 -3.08 -23.92 4.03
CA THR A 78 -2.29 -23.87 2.80
C THR A 78 -1.94 -22.42 2.43
N LEU A 79 -0.88 -22.24 1.64
CA LEU A 79 -0.47 -20.89 1.21
C LEU A 79 -1.59 -20.18 0.42
N GLU A 80 -2.30 -20.92 -0.44
CA GLU A 80 -3.40 -20.37 -1.23
C GLU A 80 -4.60 -19.98 -0.36
N ASP A 81 -4.99 -20.82 0.61
CA ASP A 81 -6.04 -20.47 1.56
C ASP A 81 -5.67 -19.23 2.37
N TYR A 82 -4.41 -19.13 2.78
CA TYR A 82 -3.93 -17.95 3.50
C TYR A 82 -3.96 -16.68 2.63
N LEU A 83 -3.60 -16.77 1.34
CA LEU A 83 -3.75 -15.67 0.40
C LEU A 83 -5.22 -15.30 0.14
N ALA A 84 -6.13 -16.28 0.15
CA ALA A 84 -7.57 -16.03 0.06
C ALA A 84 -8.10 -15.29 1.29
N LEU A 85 -7.60 -15.59 2.50
CA LEU A 85 -7.89 -14.82 3.70
C LEU A 85 -7.38 -13.38 3.59
N LEU A 86 -6.17 -13.16 3.07
CA LEU A 86 -5.65 -11.80 2.84
C LEU A 86 -6.52 -11.01 1.86
N ALA A 87 -7.06 -11.67 0.83
CA ALA A 87 -7.95 -11.03 -0.15
C ALA A 87 -9.24 -10.49 0.48
N GLN A 88 -9.75 -11.19 1.51
CA GLN A 88 -10.94 -10.76 2.26
C GLN A 88 -10.67 -9.52 3.10
N ILE A 89 -9.43 -9.33 3.56
CA ILE A 89 -9.00 -8.13 4.28
C ILE A 89 -8.83 -6.97 3.29
N SER A 90 -8.03 -7.18 2.24
CA SER A 90 -7.99 -6.29 1.09
C SER A 90 -7.34 -6.96 -0.13
N PRO A 91 -7.75 -6.60 -1.36
CA PRO A 91 -7.05 -7.05 -2.57
C PRO A 91 -5.56 -6.67 -2.56
N ALA A 92 -5.24 -5.48 -2.04
CA ALA A 92 -3.85 -4.99 -1.95
C ALA A 92 -2.98 -5.86 -1.02
N ALA A 93 -3.54 -6.40 0.07
CA ALA A 93 -2.84 -7.31 0.97
C ALA A 93 -2.47 -8.61 0.27
N ARG A 94 -3.40 -9.21 -0.48
CA ARG A 94 -3.11 -10.41 -1.29
C ARG A 94 -2.06 -10.11 -2.36
N ASP A 95 -2.26 -9.06 -3.14
CA ASP A 95 -1.40 -8.74 -4.28
C ASP A 95 0.03 -8.38 -3.81
N GLY A 96 0.15 -7.64 -2.70
CA GLY A 96 1.44 -7.36 -2.07
C GLY A 96 2.13 -8.60 -1.51
N ALA A 97 1.39 -9.50 -0.86
CA ALA A 97 1.93 -10.77 -0.40
C ALA A 97 2.40 -11.66 -1.57
N GLN A 98 1.64 -11.74 -2.66
CA GLN A 98 2.05 -12.44 -3.87
C GLN A 98 3.28 -11.82 -4.53
N ALA A 99 3.40 -10.50 -4.53
CA ALA A 99 4.61 -9.82 -4.98
C ALA A 99 5.83 -10.19 -4.13
N TYR A 100 5.66 -10.24 -2.80
CA TYR A 100 6.70 -10.65 -1.86
C TYR A 100 7.12 -12.12 -2.07
N LEU A 101 6.17 -13.04 -2.19
CA LEU A 101 6.44 -14.46 -2.46
C LEU A 101 7.26 -14.66 -3.73
N ARG A 102 6.88 -13.99 -4.83
CA ARG A 102 7.62 -14.06 -6.10
C ARG A 102 9.03 -13.48 -5.97
N ALA A 103 9.15 -12.30 -5.36
CA ALA A 103 10.44 -11.65 -5.18
C ALA A 103 11.36 -12.43 -4.24
N PHE A 104 10.81 -13.06 -3.20
CA PHE A 104 11.54 -13.94 -2.30
C PHE A 104 12.05 -15.18 -3.03
N ALA A 105 11.19 -15.87 -3.79
CA ALA A 105 11.60 -17.04 -4.58
C ALA A 105 12.71 -16.71 -5.58
N GLN A 106 12.61 -15.57 -6.26
CA GLN A 106 13.64 -15.10 -7.20
C GLN A 106 14.98 -14.80 -6.52
N ARG A 107 14.96 -14.23 -5.31
CA ARG A 107 16.19 -13.81 -4.62
C ARG A 107 16.82 -14.88 -3.76
N CYS A 108 16.02 -15.71 -3.14
CA CYS A 108 16.45 -16.71 -2.16
C CYS A 108 16.50 -18.12 -2.74
N GLY A 109 16.04 -18.33 -3.98
CA GLY A 109 16.09 -19.62 -4.67
C GLY A 109 15.18 -20.70 -4.07
N ARG A 110 14.29 -20.33 -3.14
CA ARG A 110 13.34 -21.21 -2.48
C ARG A 110 11.98 -20.52 -2.31
N PRO A 111 10.85 -21.22 -2.40
CA PRO A 111 9.56 -20.65 -2.06
C PRO A 111 9.47 -20.37 -0.56
N LEU A 112 8.71 -19.34 -0.19
CA LEU A 112 8.35 -19.04 1.19
C LEU A 112 7.11 -19.84 1.58
N THR A 113 7.11 -20.45 2.76
CA THR A 113 5.97 -21.23 3.27
C THR A 113 4.84 -20.35 3.82
N ALA A 114 3.63 -20.90 3.96
CA ALA A 114 2.51 -20.21 4.59
C ALA A 114 2.81 -19.79 6.04
N LEU A 115 3.52 -20.65 6.79
CA LEU A 115 3.96 -20.35 8.15
C LEU A 115 4.96 -19.19 8.19
N GLU A 116 5.96 -19.18 7.31
CA GLU A 116 6.93 -18.08 7.21
C GLU A 116 6.24 -16.77 6.80
N LEU A 117 5.31 -16.79 5.85
CA LEU A 117 4.55 -15.61 5.46
C LEU A 117 3.71 -15.07 6.63
N ARG A 118 3.04 -15.96 7.37
CA ARG A 118 2.26 -15.54 8.55
C ARG A 118 3.14 -14.94 9.62
N LYS A 119 4.30 -15.55 9.91
CA LYS A 119 5.28 -15.00 10.85
C LYS A 119 5.74 -13.62 10.38
N ALA A 120 6.08 -13.48 9.11
CA ALA A 120 6.47 -12.19 8.52
C ALA A 120 5.36 -11.13 8.65
N ILE A 121 4.07 -11.49 8.63
CA ILE A 121 2.98 -10.52 8.84
C ILE A 121 2.76 -10.20 10.32
N ALA A 122 2.80 -11.24 11.18
CA ALA A 122 2.39 -11.14 12.58
C ALA A 122 3.52 -10.68 13.53
N GLN A 123 4.78 -10.75 13.10
CA GLN A 123 5.92 -10.39 13.96
C GLN A 123 6.08 -8.87 14.07
N GLY A 124 5.82 -8.34 15.25
CA GLY A 124 5.91 -6.90 15.51
C GLY A 124 4.95 -6.10 14.62
N SER A 125 5.48 -5.19 13.81
CA SER A 125 4.72 -4.44 12.80
C SER A 125 4.63 -5.14 11.44
N GLY A 126 5.08 -6.39 11.36
CA GLY A 126 5.30 -7.13 10.13
C GLY A 126 6.67 -6.83 9.49
N ASP A 127 7.07 -7.67 8.55
CA ASP A 127 8.26 -7.49 7.73
C ASP A 127 8.10 -6.19 6.92
N PRO A 128 9.03 -5.24 7.04
CA PRO A 128 8.87 -3.91 6.43
C PRO A 128 8.90 -3.96 4.91
N VAL A 129 9.54 -4.98 4.30
CA VAL A 129 9.53 -5.14 2.84
C VAL A 129 8.17 -5.64 2.38
N LEU A 130 7.61 -6.65 3.05
CA LEU A 130 6.27 -7.19 2.82
C LEU A 130 5.21 -6.11 3.01
N MET A 131 5.23 -5.37 4.12
CA MET A 131 4.28 -4.28 4.37
C MET A 131 4.44 -3.15 3.35
N GLY A 132 5.67 -2.88 2.90
CA GLY A 132 5.92 -1.97 1.79
C GLY A 132 5.32 -2.45 0.46
N MET A 133 5.38 -3.75 0.17
CA MET A 133 4.80 -4.34 -1.05
C MET A 133 3.27 -4.35 -1.00
N VAL A 134 2.68 -4.63 0.17
CA VAL A 134 1.24 -4.47 0.41
C VAL A 134 0.83 -3.02 0.18
N SER A 135 1.58 -2.07 0.72
CA SER A 135 1.35 -0.64 0.48
C SER A 135 1.41 -0.32 -1.01
N ALA A 136 2.47 -0.74 -1.70
CA ALA A 136 2.68 -0.52 -3.14
C ALA A 136 1.54 -1.04 -4.02
N SER A 137 0.86 -2.10 -3.59
CA SER A 137 -0.29 -2.70 -4.27
C SER A 137 -1.61 -1.95 -4.04
N HIS A 138 -1.63 -0.86 -3.27
CA HIS A 138 -2.84 -0.05 -3.09
C HIS A 138 -3.19 0.74 -4.36
N PRO A 139 -4.49 1.01 -4.62
CA PRO A 139 -4.95 1.79 -5.77
C PRO A 139 -4.29 3.17 -5.89
N SER A 140 -4.01 3.82 -4.75
CA SER A 140 -3.35 5.13 -4.69
C SER A 140 -1.89 5.12 -5.17
N GLN A 141 -1.25 3.95 -5.20
CA GLN A 141 0.17 3.79 -5.55
C GLN A 141 0.39 3.14 -6.92
N LEU A 142 -0.68 2.86 -7.68
CA LEU A 142 -0.58 2.15 -8.97
C LEU A 142 0.38 2.81 -9.97
N ALA A 143 0.44 4.14 -10.02
CA ALA A 143 1.34 4.86 -10.92
C ALA A 143 2.84 4.64 -10.61
N GLN A 144 3.19 4.28 -9.37
CA GLN A 144 4.57 4.01 -8.94
C GLN A 144 4.81 2.54 -8.58
N ARG A 145 3.79 1.68 -8.71
CA ARG A 145 3.78 0.33 -8.18
C ARG A 145 5.01 -0.46 -8.61
N ASP A 146 5.27 -0.53 -9.92
CA ASP A 146 6.35 -1.38 -10.43
C ASP A 146 7.74 -0.89 -9.97
N ALA A 147 7.95 0.43 -9.91
CA ALA A 147 9.18 1.01 -9.38
C ALA A 147 9.36 0.70 -7.88
N LEU A 148 8.29 0.84 -7.09
CA LEU A 148 8.30 0.54 -5.66
C LEU A 148 8.55 -0.95 -5.40
N LEU A 149 7.84 -1.84 -6.10
CA LEU A 149 8.01 -3.28 -5.97
C LEU A 149 9.43 -3.71 -6.35
N ASN A 150 10.01 -3.13 -7.42
CA ASN A 150 11.39 -3.41 -7.81
C ASN A 150 12.41 -2.90 -6.78
N GLN A 151 12.17 -1.74 -6.16
CA GLN A 151 13.02 -1.25 -5.08
C GLN A 151 12.90 -2.12 -3.81
N LEU A 152 11.69 -2.57 -3.48
CA LEU A 152 11.40 -3.40 -2.31
C LEU A 152 11.99 -4.81 -2.47
N SER A 153 11.89 -5.40 -3.66
CA SER A 153 12.43 -6.75 -3.93
C SER A 153 13.92 -6.83 -3.63
N GLN A 154 14.68 -5.79 -3.96
CA GLN A 154 16.12 -5.67 -3.68
C GLN A 154 16.47 -5.69 -2.19
N ARG A 155 15.49 -5.44 -1.30
CA ARG A 155 15.69 -5.41 0.16
C ARG A 155 15.32 -6.68 0.91
N ILE A 156 14.69 -7.65 0.24
CA ILE A 156 14.37 -8.97 0.81
C ILE A 156 15.62 -9.62 1.44
N ARG A 157 15.44 -10.24 2.60
CA ARG A 157 16.48 -11.02 3.27
C ARG A 157 16.15 -12.50 3.14
N CYS A 158 17.19 -13.29 2.89
CA CYS A 158 17.09 -14.74 2.81
C CYS A 158 17.55 -15.30 4.15
N GLU A 159 16.67 -15.28 5.14
CA GLU A 159 16.94 -15.94 6.41
C GLU A 159 17.01 -17.45 6.14
N GLY A 160 18.12 -18.09 6.55
CA GLY A 160 18.32 -19.54 6.46
C GLY A 160 19.35 -20.04 5.44
N GLN A 161 20.62 -19.70 5.66
CA GLN A 161 21.71 -20.68 5.59
C GLN A 161 22.49 -20.59 6.91
N GLY A 162 22.15 -21.44 7.89
CA GLY A 162 22.91 -21.57 9.14
C GLY A 162 22.47 -20.64 10.28
N GLN A 163 21.50 -21.08 11.07
CA GLN A 163 21.53 -20.82 12.51
C GLN A 163 22.22 -22.06 13.11
N PRO A 164 23.38 -21.95 13.80
CA PRO A 164 23.99 -23.07 14.51
C PRO A 164 23.10 -23.58 15.65
#